data_AF-A0A847WS33-F1
#
_entry.id   AF-A0A847WS33-F1
#
_cell.length_a   1.000
_cell.length_b   1.000
_cell.length_c   1.000
_cell.angle_alpha   90.00
_cell.angle_beta   90.00
_cell.angle_gamma   90.00
#
_symmetry.space_group_name_H-M   'P 1'
#
loop_
_entity.id
_entity.type
_entity.pdbx_description
1 polymer ?
#
loop_
_entity_poly.entity_id
_entity_poly.type
_entity_poly.pdbx_seq_one_letter_code
_entity_poly.pdbx_strand_id
1 'polypeptide(L)'
;MNNIIKDILKDYGYKNSTSKGIYVWTFDKQVKKEIDAKRPVIMNIARGYYGSHSVTVNGYKNYKTTKTVSNGKQTKTHNMIAIYDGWTSGQRYIDYQAFAYDLISSGFGSFNTVVVKN
;
A
#
# COMPACT_ATOMS: atom_id res chain seq x y z
N MET A 1 -10.81 16.21 -7.87
CA MET A 1 -9.49 15.63 -8.16
C MET A 1 -9.60 14.82 -9.43
N ASN A 2 -8.90 15.26 -10.48
CA ASN A 2 -8.86 14.55 -11.76
C ASN A 2 -8.11 13.23 -11.57
N ASN A 3 -8.65 12.15 -12.14
CA ASN A 3 -8.11 10.82 -11.95
C ASN A 3 -7.03 10.57 -13.01
N ILE A 4 -5.86 11.16 -12.80
CA ILE A 4 -4.72 11.16 -13.73
C ILE A 4 -4.44 9.76 -14.28
N ILE A 5 -4.54 8.72 -13.43
CA ILE A 5 -4.34 7.33 -13.85
C ILE A 5 -5.38 6.89 -14.89
N LYS A 6 -6.65 7.27 -14.71
CA LYS A 6 -7.71 6.94 -15.67
C LYS A 6 -7.49 7.62 -17.01
N ASP A 7 -7.10 8.89 -17.00
CA ASP A 7 -6.88 9.67 -18.21
C ASP A 7 -5.69 9.09 -19.00
N ILE A 8 -4.58 8.79 -18.31
CA ILE A 8 -3.41 8.14 -18.93
C ILE A 8 -3.78 6.76 -19.50
N LEU A 9 -4.50 5.91 -18.75
CA LEU A 9 -4.88 4.58 -19.23
C LEU A 9 -5.73 4.64 -20.50
N LYS A 10 -6.56 5.67 -20.66
CA LYS A 10 -7.32 5.91 -21.88
C LYS A 10 -6.40 6.20 -23.07
N ASP A 11 -5.35 6.99 -22.87
CA ASP A 11 -4.36 7.31 -23.91
C ASP A 11 -3.55 6.08 -24.33
N TYR A 12 -3.25 5.18 -23.39
CA TYR A 12 -2.63 3.87 -23.66
C TYR A 12 -3.60 2.83 -24.26
N GLY A 13 -4.85 3.22 -24.57
CA GLY A 13 -5.84 2.35 -25.23
C GLY A 13 -6.74 1.55 -24.28
N TYR A 14 -6.54 1.63 -22.97
CA TYR A 14 -7.32 0.92 -21.95
C TYR A 14 -8.56 1.72 -21.51
N LYS A 15 -9.42 2.07 -22.48
CA LYS A 15 -10.56 3.01 -22.32
C LYS A 15 -11.59 2.57 -21.27
N ASN A 16 -11.67 1.27 -20.98
CA ASN A 16 -12.60 0.67 -20.02
C ASN A 16 -12.03 0.54 -18.60
N SER A 17 -10.78 0.97 -18.39
CA SER A 17 -10.11 0.85 -17.10
C SER A 17 -10.72 1.78 -16.06
N THR A 18 -10.62 1.37 -14.80
CA THR A 18 -11.07 2.16 -13.67
C THR A 18 -9.92 2.41 -12.70
N SER A 19 -9.93 3.60 -12.10
CA SER A 19 -9.04 3.97 -11.02
C SER A 19 -9.84 4.58 -9.89
N LYS A 20 -9.42 4.36 -8.65
CA LYS A 20 -10.04 4.98 -7.46
C LYS A 20 -8.98 5.41 -6.46
N GLY A 21 -8.96 6.70 -6.13
CA GLY A 21 -8.21 7.23 -5.01
C GLY A 21 -8.93 6.99 -3.69
N ILE A 22 -8.24 6.38 -2.74
CA ILE A 22 -8.75 5.99 -1.42
C ILE A 22 -7.87 6.64 -0.36
N TYR A 23 -8.44 7.56 0.41
CA TYR A 23 -7.72 8.35 1.42
C TYR A 23 -7.86 7.78 2.84
N VAL A 24 -8.87 6.94 3.07
CA VAL A 24 -9.06 6.19 4.32
C VAL A 24 -9.01 4.71 3.97
N TRP A 25 -7.98 4.02 4.45
CA TRP A 25 -7.71 2.64 4.07
C TRP A 25 -7.15 1.84 5.25
N THR A 26 -7.19 0.53 5.08
CA THR A 26 -6.54 -0.42 6.00
C THR A 26 -5.76 -1.45 5.21
N PHE A 27 -4.77 -2.09 5.84
CA PHE A 27 -4.00 -3.14 5.19
C PHE A 27 -4.89 -4.19 4.50
N ASP A 28 -5.89 -4.73 5.19
CA ASP A 28 -6.72 -5.79 4.63
C ASP A 28 -7.60 -5.32 3.47
N LYS A 29 -8.22 -4.15 3.59
CA LYS A 29 -9.20 -3.66 2.61
C LYS A 29 -8.57 -3.15 1.31
N GLN A 30 -7.34 -2.65 1.35
CA GLN A 30 -6.68 -2.05 0.19
C GLN A 30 -5.44 -2.80 -0.26
N VAL A 31 -4.51 -3.12 0.65
CA VAL A 31 -3.27 -3.82 0.26
C VAL A 31 -3.57 -5.27 -0.06
N LYS A 32 -4.05 -6.03 0.93
CA LYS A 32 -4.27 -7.46 0.78
C LYS A 32 -5.29 -7.77 -0.32
N LYS A 33 -6.44 -7.09 -0.31
CA LYS A 33 -7.50 -7.28 -1.32
C LYS A 33 -7.02 -7.09 -2.76
N GLU A 34 -6.26 -6.02 -3.04
CA GLU A 34 -5.83 -5.71 -4.41
C GLU A 34 -4.70 -6.64 -4.86
N ILE A 35 -3.73 -6.89 -3.98
CA ILE A 35 -2.61 -7.81 -4.27
C ILE A 35 -3.09 -9.24 -4.45
N ASP A 36 -4.00 -9.74 -3.61
CA ASP A 36 -4.58 -11.09 -3.77
C ASP A 36 -5.33 -11.21 -5.11
N ALA A 37 -5.90 -10.11 -5.58
CA ALA A 37 -6.56 -10.04 -6.88
C ALA A 37 -5.59 -9.73 -8.04
N LYS A 38 -4.28 -9.83 -7.81
CA LYS A 38 -3.20 -9.60 -8.79
C LYS A 38 -3.20 -8.19 -9.38
N ARG A 39 -3.60 -7.19 -8.60
CA ARG A 39 -3.61 -5.78 -9.00
C ARG A 39 -2.64 -4.97 -8.15
N PRO A 40 -1.45 -4.63 -8.68
CA PRO A 40 -0.57 -3.66 -8.04
C PRO A 40 -1.28 -2.31 -7.89
N VAL A 41 -0.88 -1.54 -6.88
CA VAL A 41 -1.50 -0.26 -6.56
C VAL A 41 -0.45 0.81 -6.33
N ILE A 42 -0.79 2.07 -6.62
CA ILE A 42 0.09 3.21 -6.35
C ILE A 42 -0.29 3.79 -5.00
N MET A 43 0.68 3.83 -4.09
CA MET A 43 0.53 4.44 -2.78
C MET A 43 1.29 5.76 -2.74
N ASN A 44 0.56 6.85 -2.51
CA ASN A 44 1.17 8.16 -2.25
C ASN A 44 1.36 8.29 -0.75
N ILE A 45 2.53 8.74 -0.30
CA ILE A 45 2.90 8.86 1.11
C ILE A 45 3.24 10.32 1.36
N ALA A 46 2.50 10.98 2.26
CA ALA A 46 2.66 12.42 2.49
C ALA A 46 3.74 12.75 3.55
N ARG A 47 4.10 11.82 4.45
CA ARG A 47 4.99 12.08 5.59
C ARG A 47 5.93 10.90 5.89
N GLY A 48 6.93 11.15 6.73
CA GLY A 48 7.93 10.16 7.15
C GLY A 48 9.07 10.01 6.15
N TYR A 49 9.79 8.88 6.22
CA TYR A 49 10.94 8.60 5.34
C TYR A 49 10.58 8.66 3.84
N TYR A 50 9.36 8.26 3.48
CA TYR A 50 8.83 8.37 2.12
C TYR A 50 7.88 9.56 1.94
N GLY A 51 8.04 10.64 2.72
CA GLY A 51 7.20 11.83 2.60
C GLY A 51 7.28 12.45 1.21
N SER A 52 6.13 12.94 0.72
CA SER A 52 5.95 13.51 -0.62
C SER A 52 6.41 12.57 -1.75
N HIS A 53 6.23 11.25 -1.57
CA HIS A 53 6.68 10.25 -2.53
C HIS A 53 5.57 9.26 -2.91
N SER A 54 5.63 8.78 -4.16
CA SER A 54 4.71 7.77 -4.69
C SER A 54 5.47 6.47 -4.92
N VAL A 55 4.95 5.37 -4.38
CA VAL A 55 5.55 4.03 -4.51
C VAL A 55 4.56 3.06 -5.14
N THR A 56 5.08 2.05 -5.83
CA THR A 56 4.25 0.95 -6.33
C THR A 56 4.22 -0.17 -5.29
N VAL A 57 3.03 -0.48 -4.79
CA VAL A 57 2.80 -1.65 -3.94
C VAL A 57 2.53 -2.85 -4.85
N ASN A 58 3.36 -3.88 -4.72
CA ASN A 58 3.32 -5.07 -5.56
C ASN A 58 3.19 -6.38 -4.77
N GLY A 59 3.16 -6.30 -3.44
CA GLY A 59 3.08 -7.49 -2.59
C GLY A 59 2.88 -7.14 -1.12
N TYR A 60 2.83 -8.18 -0.30
CA TYR A 60 2.90 -8.05 1.15
C TYR A 60 3.51 -9.31 1.78
N LYS A 61 3.97 -9.19 3.03
CA LYS A 61 4.38 -10.31 3.88
C LYS A 61 3.80 -10.15 5.27
N ASN A 62 3.30 -11.24 5.84
CA ASN A 62 2.78 -11.27 7.21
C ASN A 62 3.74 -12.06 8.07
N TYR A 63 4.34 -11.40 9.06
CA TYR A 63 5.18 -12.04 10.06
C TYR A 63 4.41 -12.19 11.36
N LYS A 64 4.51 -13.35 12.00
CA LYS A 64 3.90 -13.57 13.32
C LYS A 64 5.02 -13.73 14.35
N THR A 65 4.91 -13.00 15.45
CA THR A 65 5.80 -13.14 16.59
C THR A 65 4.96 -13.54 17.79
N THR A 66 5.29 -14.67 18.40
CA THR A 66 4.65 -15.14 19.63
C THR A 66 5.61 -14.94 20.79
N LYS A 67 5.14 -14.29 21.86
CA LYS A 67 5.88 -14.10 23.11
C LYS A 67 5.09 -14.70 24.26
N THR A 68 5.78 -15.34 25.20
CA THR A 68 5.18 -15.72 26.48
C THR A 68 5.09 -14.47 27.34
N VAL A 69 3.90 -14.24 27.90
CA VAL A 69 3.58 -13.16 28.84
C VAL A 69 2.99 -13.79 30.11
N SER A 70 2.84 -13.01 31.18
CA SER A 70 2.35 -13.51 32.48
C SER A 70 1.03 -14.29 32.41
N ASN A 71 0.17 -13.97 31.42
CA ASN A 71 -1.16 -14.56 31.28
C ASN A 71 -1.26 -15.52 30.07
N GLY A 72 -0.14 -16.07 29.59
CA GLY A 72 -0.12 -17.07 28.51
C GLY A 72 0.76 -16.66 27.32
N LYS A 73 0.33 -16.97 26.10
CA LYS A 73 1.07 -16.62 24.87
C LYS A 73 0.35 -15.49 24.14
N GLN A 74 1.08 -14.41 23.85
CA GLN A 74 0.59 -13.32 23.02
C GLN A 74 1.21 -13.45 21.62
N THR A 75 0.37 -13.50 20.59
CA THR A 75 0.82 -13.49 19.19
C THR A 75 0.50 -12.14 18.56
N LYS A 76 1.53 -11.51 17.98
CA LYS A 76 1.42 -10.26 17.23
C LYS A 76 1.69 -10.53 15.75
N THR A 77 0.83 -9.99 14.88
CA THR A 77 1.04 -10.00 13.43
C THR A 77 1.65 -8.66 13.00
N HIS A 78 2.71 -8.74 12.20
CA HIS A 78 3.39 -7.62 11.56
C HIS A 78 3.10 -7.69 10.06
N ASN A 79 2.35 -6.71 9.56
CA ASN A 79 1.97 -6.61 8.16
C ASN A 79 2.98 -5.74 7.43
N MET A 80 3.75 -6.34 6.52
CA MET A 80 4.77 -5.66 5.74
C MET A 80 4.26 -5.44 4.31
N ILE A 81 4.13 -4.20 3.89
CA ILE A 81 3.73 -3.82 2.53
C ILE A 81 4.98 -3.84 1.65
N ALA A 82 4.99 -4.66 0.61
CA ALA A 82 6.11 -4.75 -0.30
C ALA A 82 5.98 -3.72 -1.42
N ILE A 83 7.05 -2.95 -1.65
CA ILE A 83 7.05 -1.81 -2.57
C ILE A 83 8.25 -1.78 -3.50
N TYR A 84 8.07 -1.15 -4.65
CA TYR A 84 9.14 -0.53 -5.42
C TYR A 84 9.07 0.99 -5.22
N ASP A 85 10.16 1.57 -4.74
CA ASP A 85 10.25 3.00 -4.41
C ASP A 85 10.81 3.84 -5.57
N GLY A 86 11.42 3.23 -6.59
CA GLY A 86 12.04 3.96 -7.70
C GLY A 86 13.33 4.71 -7.31
N TRP A 87 13.76 4.65 -6.05
CA TRP A 87 15.06 5.14 -5.59
C TRP A 87 16.12 4.05 -5.65
N THR A 88 15.70 2.81 -5.44
CA THR A 88 16.56 1.64 -5.53
C THR A 88 15.98 0.59 -6.46
N SER A 89 16.85 -0.26 -7.02
CA SER A 89 16.45 -1.36 -7.90
C SER A 89 15.79 -2.53 -7.15
N GLY A 90 15.94 -2.59 -5.83
CA GLY A 90 15.43 -3.67 -4.99
C GLY A 90 14.03 -3.41 -4.43
N GLN A 91 13.28 -4.50 -4.21
CA GLN A 91 12.02 -4.45 -3.48
C GLN A 91 12.29 -4.10 -2.01
N ARG A 92 11.51 -3.17 -1.46
CA ARG A 92 11.56 -2.76 -0.05
C ARG A 92 10.24 -3.09 0.66
N TYR A 93 10.24 -2.93 1.98
CA TYR A 93 9.08 -3.20 2.81
C TYR A 93 8.77 -2.03 3.74
N ILE A 94 7.49 -1.70 3.87
CA ILE A 94 6.95 -0.75 4.84
C ILE A 94 6.20 -1.55 5.92
N ASP A 95 6.56 -1.36 7.19
CA ASP A 95 5.74 -1.87 8.30
C ASP A 95 4.45 -1.04 8.41
N TYR A 96 3.31 -1.68 8.16
CA TYR A 96 2.01 -1.02 8.18
C TYR A 96 1.66 -0.46 9.56
N GLN A 97 2.04 -1.12 10.66
CA GLN A 97 1.70 -0.62 11.99
C GLN A 97 2.49 0.65 12.31
N ALA A 98 3.79 0.65 12.01
CA ALA A 98 4.63 1.84 12.18
C ALA A 98 4.11 2.98 11.30
N PHE A 99 3.76 2.68 10.04
CA PHE A 99 3.21 3.66 9.10
C PHE A 99 1.86 4.25 9.56
N ALA A 100 0.93 3.42 10.03
CA ALA A 100 -0.44 3.84 10.29
C ALA A 100 -0.62 4.53 11.65
N TYR A 101 0.13 4.12 12.67
CA TYR A 101 -0.13 4.50 14.07
C TYR A 101 0.95 5.37 14.72
N ASP A 102 2.07 5.65 14.05
CA ASP A 102 3.04 6.61 14.57
C ASP A 102 2.46 8.04 14.49
N LEU A 103 2.15 8.66 15.62
CA LEU A 103 1.45 9.96 15.67
C LEU A 103 2.29 11.14 15.15
N ILE A 104 3.61 10.98 15.03
CA ILE A 104 4.53 12.02 14.52
C ILE A 104 4.78 11.84 13.01
N SER A 105 4.73 10.60 12.51
CA SER A 105 5.02 10.24 11.12
C SER A 105 3.86 9.59 10.35
N SER A 106 2.68 9.52 10.97
CA SER A 106 1.47 8.84 10.48
C SER A 106 1.30 9.15 9.01
N GLY A 107 1.42 8.09 8.23
CA GLY A 107 1.41 8.15 6.79
C GLY A 107 0.01 8.48 6.31
N PHE A 108 -0.32 9.77 6.31
CA PHE A 108 -1.38 10.28 5.47
C PHE A 108 -0.99 9.93 4.05
N GLY A 109 -1.74 9.01 3.45
CA GLY A 109 -1.40 8.48 2.15
C GLY A 109 -2.63 7.99 1.44
N SER A 110 -2.67 8.22 0.13
CA SER A 110 -3.75 7.74 -0.71
C SER A 110 -3.35 6.45 -1.40
N PHE A 111 -4.23 5.45 -1.37
CA PHE A 111 -4.15 4.28 -2.25
C PHE A 111 -4.90 4.55 -3.54
N ASN A 112 -4.22 4.40 -4.66
CA ASN A 112 -4.84 4.45 -5.97
C ASN A 112 -4.91 3.03 -6.52
N THR A 113 -6.12 2.47 -6.54
CA THR A 113 -6.37 1.15 -7.13
C THR A 113 -6.49 1.29 -8.64
N VAL A 114 -5.93 0.35 -9.39
CA VAL A 114 -6.01 0.36 -10.86
C VAL A 114 -6.57 -0.97 -11.33
N VAL A 115 -7.66 -0.92 -12.09
CA VAL A 115 -8.23 -2.09 -12.77
C VAL A 115 -8.10 -1.86 -14.26
N VAL A 116 -7.12 -2.53 -14.86
CA VAL A 116 -6.89 -2.48 -16.30
C VAL A 116 -7.91 -3.39 -16.99
N LYS A 117 -8.61 -2.86 -17.97
CA LYS A 117 -9.53 -3.61 -18.83
C LYS A 117 -9.25 -3.27 -20.29
N ASN A 118 -9.21 -4.31 -21.12
CA ASN A 118 -9.13 -4.18 -22.57
C ASN A 118 -10.47 -3.74 -23.17
#